data_AF-A0A7V8ZEF9-F1
#
_entry.id   AF-A0A7V8ZEF9-F1
#
_cell.length_a   1.000
_cell.length_b   1.000
_cell.length_c   1.000
_cell.angle_alpha   90.00
_cell.angle_beta   90.00
_cell.angle_gamma   90.00
#
_symmetry.space_group_name_H-M   'P 1'
#
loop_
_entity.id
_entity.type
_entity.pdbx_description
1 polymer ?
#
loop_
_entity_poly.entity_id
_entity_poly.type
_entity_poly.pdbx_seq_one_letter_code
_entity_poly.pdbx_strand_id
1 'polypeptide(L)'
;MAAFAVALACAASAATAAAVEPADEGEPPYFSLVGLLPPIGNPGAQDPNRPCPDGSPQCVDRTLERMHALLMRDGCDRKGLFLSNYIVVTDEYQRVARTADGKRHSKYFHDPAWLAQEDAKFGEQYFAVREQWDNPAQRNRVPPAWRIAFEANDKRELRATGDLLLGINAHVMNDMPFMLAAVGLHDGKGSSHKRDHNLFNEALSDTFDDVFEEVARRYDPSANLDVPGTELEKTVIYQLLAGQREYVWRSAERLEGARTQAERLRVAKQIEAFAAAQASALKPLFMTYDGGAAGAAYCRKRMAAMGPEAFAHPERDTGPAPATPPALPLPRLLP
;
A
#
# COMPACT_ATOMS: atom_id res chain seq x y z
N MET A 1 0.03 19.66 -4.50
CA MET A 1 -1.37 19.55 -4.04
C MET A 1 -2.36 19.31 -5.17
N ALA A 2 -2.62 20.25 -6.10
CA ALA A 2 -3.61 20.05 -7.16
C ALA A 2 -3.36 18.77 -7.98
N ALA A 3 -2.13 18.48 -8.41
CA ALA A 3 -1.84 17.27 -9.18
C ALA A 3 -2.00 15.95 -8.39
N PHE A 4 -1.77 15.94 -7.07
CA PHE A 4 -1.89 14.74 -6.22
C PHE A 4 -3.35 14.48 -5.84
N ALA A 5 -4.06 15.53 -5.41
CA ALA A 5 -5.49 15.47 -5.16
C ALA A 5 -6.28 15.22 -6.45
N VAL A 6 -5.86 15.76 -7.61
CA VAL A 6 -6.46 15.45 -8.93
C VAL A 6 -6.10 14.06 -9.40
N ALA A 7 -4.88 13.57 -9.18
CA ALA A 7 -4.50 12.19 -9.48
C ALA A 7 -5.34 11.16 -8.71
N LEU A 8 -5.59 11.39 -7.41
CA LEU A 8 -6.48 10.54 -6.62
C LEU A 8 -7.97 10.82 -6.86
N ALA A 9 -8.40 12.06 -7.10
CA ALA A 9 -9.80 12.40 -7.36
C ALA A 9 -10.27 11.96 -8.76
N CYS A 10 -9.39 11.93 -9.76
CA CYS A 10 -9.70 11.36 -11.08
C CYS A 10 -9.92 9.83 -11.02
N ALA A 11 -9.50 9.16 -9.95
CA ALA A 11 -9.75 7.74 -9.69
C ALA A 11 -11.02 7.48 -8.86
N ALA A 12 -11.51 8.45 -8.10
CA ALA A 12 -12.61 8.29 -7.14
C ALA A 12 -14.01 8.60 -7.69
N SER A 13 -14.14 9.09 -8.93
CA SER A 13 -15.41 9.55 -9.53
C SER A 13 -16.33 8.42 -10.04
N ALA A 14 -16.45 7.32 -9.30
CA ALA A 14 -17.39 6.24 -9.61
C ALA A 14 -18.05 5.58 -8.37
N ALA A 15 -18.18 6.27 -7.23
CA ALA A 15 -18.97 5.78 -6.10
C ALA A 15 -19.96 6.85 -5.60
N THR A 16 -21.25 6.59 -5.83
CA THR A 16 -22.37 7.45 -5.45
C THR A 16 -22.62 7.46 -3.93
N ALA A 17 -23.00 8.64 -3.44
CA ALA A 17 -23.32 8.95 -2.04
C ALA A 17 -24.51 8.14 -1.48
N ALA A 18 -24.41 7.74 -0.21
CA ALA A 18 -25.54 7.38 0.63
C ALA A 18 -25.39 8.08 1.99
N ALA A 19 -26.48 8.64 2.51
CA ALA A 19 -26.55 9.40 3.76
C ALA A 19 -26.45 8.47 4.99
N VAL A 20 -25.84 8.95 6.09
CA VAL A 20 -25.65 8.19 7.34
C VAL A 20 -25.97 9.08 8.57
N GLU A 21 -26.64 8.47 9.56
CA GLU A 21 -26.99 9.00 10.90
C GLU A 21 -25.78 9.05 11.87
N PRO A 22 -25.84 9.73 13.03
CA PRO A 22 -24.65 10.01 13.83
C PRO A 22 -24.15 8.82 14.66
N ALA A 23 -22.82 8.71 14.80
CA ALA A 23 -22.08 7.65 15.49
C ALA A 23 -21.99 7.84 17.02
N ASP A 24 -21.73 6.74 17.73
CA ASP A 24 -21.61 6.63 19.20
C ASP A 24 -20.21 7.08 19.71
N GLU A 25 -20.13 7.59 20.95
CA GLU A 25 -18.92 8.21 21.51
C GLU A 25 -17.84 7.17 21.85
N GLY A 26 -16.77 7.11 21.05
CA GLY A 26 -15.58 6.29 21.33
C GLY A 26 -14.79 5.84 20.10
N GLU A 27 -15.35 5.99 18.90
CA GLU A 27 -14.65 5.74 17.64
C GLU A 27 -13.84 6.98 17.21
N PRO A 28 -12.60 6.83 16.71
CA PRO A 28 -11.83 7.95 16.18
C PRO A 28 -12.60 8.61 15.02
N PRO A 29 -12.44 9.93 14.80
CA PRO A 29 -13.33 10.77 13.98
C PRO A 29 -13.25 10.51 12.46
N TYR A 30 -12.60 9.42 12.04
CA TYR A 30 -12.48 9.03 10.65
C TYR A 30 -13.79 8.39 10.20
N PHE A 31 -14.62 9.15 9.50
CA PHE A 31 -15.94 8.72 9.03
C PHE A 31 -15.91 7.33 8.38
N SER A 32 -16.73 6.45 8.95
CA SER A 32 -16.76 4.99 8.80
C SER A 32 -17.67 4.48 7.69
N LEU A 33 -18.01 5.31 6.68
CA LEU A 33 -19.01 4.93 5.68
C LEU A 33 -18.67 3.61 4.96
N VAL A 34 -17.39 3.40 4.66
CA VAL A 34 -16.85 2.16 4.09
C VAL A 34 -16.85 1.01 5.12
N GLY A 35 -16.52 1.30 6.37
CA GLY A 35 -16.55 0.36 7.50
C GLY A 35 -17.95 -0.15 7.84
N LEU A 36 -18.98 0.64 7.53
CA LEU A 36 -20.40 0.29 7.70
C LEU A 36 -20.95 -0.60 6.58
N LEU A 37 -20.25 -0.72 5.44
CA LEU A 37 -20.74 -1.57 4.36
C LEU A 37 -20.47 -3.04 4.72
N PRO A 38 -21.51 -3.88 4.87
CA PRO A 38 -21.31 -5.26 5.29
C PRO A 38 -20.49 -6.05 4.25
N PRO A 39 -19.73 -7.06 4.67
CA PRO A 39 -19.11 -8.01 3.76
C PRO A 39 -20.21 -8.76 2.97
N ILE A 40 -19.90 -9.14 1.73
CA ILE A 40 -20.79 -9.91 0.86
C ILE A 40 -20.06 -11.18 0.42
N GLY A 41 -20.67 -12.34 0.68
CA GLY A 41 -20.13 -13.63 0.21
C GLY A 41 -20.29 -14.73 1.26
N ASN A 42 -19.99 -15.96 0.84
CA ASN A 42 -19.81 -17.11 1.73
C ASN A 42 -18.31 -17.40 1.84
N PRO A 43 -17.83 -18.08 2.90
CA PRO A 43 -16.42 -18.45 3.03
C PRO A 43 -15.91 -19.18 1.77
N GLY A 44 -14.92 -18.59 1.12
CA GLY A 44 -14.19 -19.21 0.01
C GLY A 44 -13.18 -20.26 0.50
N ALA A 45 -12.72 -21.12 -0.41
CA ALA A 45 -11.61 -22.01 -0.12
C ALA A 45 -10.28 -21.23 -0.14
N GLN A 46 -9.50 -21.34 0.94
CA GLN A 46 -8.15 -20.76 1.02
C GLN A 46 -7.19 -21.48 0.07
N ASP A 47 -6.19 -20.77 -0.46
CA ASP A 47 -5.13 -21.40 -1.26
C ASP A 47 -4.29 -22.36 -0.38
N PRO A 48 -4.29 -23.68 -0.66
CA PRO A 48 -3.55 -24.65 0.15
C PRO A 48 -2.02 -24.49 0.02
N ASN A 49 -1.54 -23.76 -0.99
CA ASN A 49 -0.12 -23.44 -1.18
C ASN A 49 0.20 -21.99 -0.80
N ARG A 50 -0.64 -21.33 0.02
CA ARG A 50 -0.41 -19.95 0.42
C ARG A 50 0.94 -19.79 1.13
N PRO A 51 1.73 -18.76 0.79
CA PRO A 51 2.89 -18.42 1.59
C PRO A 51 2.42 -18.08 3.01
N CYS A 52 3.23 -18.45 4.01
CA CYS A 52 2.92 -18.22 5.43
C CYS A 52 1.65 -18.95 5.96
N PRO A 53 1.55 -20.28 5.88
CA PRO A 53 0.33 -20.99 6.26
C PRO A 53 -0.08 -20.79 7.74
N ASP A 54 0.89 -20.55 8.63
CA ASP A 54 0.72 -20.33 10.06
C ASP A 54 0.49 -18.86 10.45
N GLY A 55 0.62 -17.91 9.51
CA GLY A 55 0.52 -16.47 9.80
C GLY A 55 1.58 -15.97 10.79
N SER A 56 2.73 -16.64 10.88
CA SER A 56 3.77 -16.22 11.80
C SER A 56 4.35 -14.85 11.42
N PRO A 57 4.69 -13.97 12.39
CA PRO A 57 5.42 -12.73 12.13
C PRO A 57 6.76 -12.95 11.42
N GLN A 58 7.38 -14.13 11.55
CA GLN A 58 8.60 -14.48 10.81
C GLN A 58 8.40 -14.54 9.29
N CYS A 59 7.16 -14.63 8.81
CA CYS A 59 6.88 -14.51 7.39
C CYS A 59 7.16 -13.11 6.87
N VAL A 60 6.74 -12.09 7.62
CA VAL A 60 6.97 -10.68 7.29
C VAL A 60 8.48 -10.39 7.32
N ASP A 61 9.22 -10.99 8.26
CA ASP A 61 10.69 -10.89 8.29
C ASP A 61 11.33 -11.38 6.99
N ARG A 62 10.92 -12.54 6.49
CA ARG A 62 11.44 -13.10 5.23
C ARG A 62 11.07 -12.23 4.03
N THR A 63 9.87 -11.64 4.04
CA THR A 63 9.46 -10.67 3.03
C THR A 63 10.41 -9.46 3.04
N LEU A 64 10.64 -8.85 4.22
CA LEU A 64 11.54 -7.72 4.39
C LEU A 64 12.98 -8.03 3.99
N GLU A 65 13.52 -9.18 4.41
CA GLU A 65 14.86 -9.64 4.04
C GLU A 65 15.03 -9.67 2.51
N ARG A 66 14.04 -10.24 1.80
CA ARG A 66 14.05 -10.29 0.33
C ARG A 66 13.93 -8.90 -0.29
N MET A 67 13.08 -8.02 0.26
CA MET A 67 12.95 -6.65 -0.22
C MET A 67 14.24 -5.85 -0.04
N HIS A 68 14.90 -5.96 1.10
CA HIS A 68 16.17 -5.30 1.35
C HIS A 68 17.26 -5.81 0.41
N ALA A 69 17.35 -7.13 0.18
CA ALA A 69 18.27 -7.69 -0.80
C ALA A 69 18.02 -7.12 -2.22
N LEU A 70 16.75 -7.01 -2.63
CA LEU A 70 16.39 -6.40 -3.92
C LEU A 70 16.72 -4.92 -3.97
N LEU A 71 16.48 -4.17 -2.89
CA LEU A 71 16.77 -2.73 -2.84
C LEU A 71 18.28 -2.47 -2.96
N MET A 72 19.09 -3.25 -2.25
CA MET A 72 20.55 -3.19 -2.33
C MET A 72 21.06 -3.52 -3.73
N ARG A 73 20.45 -4.52 -4.39
CA ARG A 73 20.76 -4.90 -5.77
C ARG A 73 20.41 -3.79 -6.77
N ASP A 74 19.22 -3.20 -6.61
CA ASP A 74 18.68 -2.21 -7.53
C ASP A 74 19.42 -0.86 -7.43
N GLY A 75 19.88 -0.48 -6.23
CA GLY A 75 20.55 0.78 -6.00
C GLY A 75 19.73 1.97 -6.50
N CYS A 76 20.28 2.75 -7.43
CA CYS A 76 19.59 3.91 -8.02
C CYS A 76 18.63 3.57 -9.19
N ASP A 77 18.27 2.30 -9.40
CA ASP A 77 17.24 1.92 -10.36
C ASP A 77 15.86 2.45 -9.93
N ARG A 78 15.04 2.88 -10.90
CA ARG A 78 13.71 3.45 -10.64
C ARG A 78 12.74 2.45 -10.00
N LYS A 79 12.95 1.15 -10.17
CA LYS A 79 12.21 0.09 -9.45
C LYS A 79 12.35 0.20 -7.93
N GLY A 80 13.46 0.78 -7.45
CA GLY A 80 13.74 0.99 -6.05
C GLY A 80 12.86 2.06 -5.38
N LEU A 81 12.22 2.96 -6.14
CA LEU A 81 11.32 4.00 -5.63
C LEU A 81 10.10 3.38 -4.95
N PHE A 82 9.35 2.55 -5.68
CA PHE A 82 8.22 1.82 -5.12
C PHE A 82 8.66 0.81 -4.05
N LEU A 83 9.77 0.11 -4.27
CA LEU A 83 10.26 -0.89 -3.29
C LEU A 83 10.60 -0.25 -1.94
N SER A 84 11.14 0.97 -1.91
CA SER A 84 11.44 1.69 -0.66
C SER A 84 10.18 2.04 0.10
N ASN A 85 9.14 2.53 -0.60
CA ASN A 85 7.81 2.71 -0.03
C ASN A 85 7.25 1.39 0.51
N TYR A 86 7.38 0.31 -0.26
CA TYR A 86 6.80 -0.97 0.13
C TYR A 86 7.46 -1.52 1.40
N ILE A 87 8.79 -1.37 1.55
CA ILE A 87 9.49 -1.71 2.79
C ILE A 87 8.91 -0.95 3.99
N VAL A 88 8.70 0.36 3.89
CA VAL A 88 8.13 1.18 4.99
C VAL A 88 6.76 0.64 5.43
N VAL A 89 5.90 0.29 4.46
CA VAL A 89 4.58 -0.27 4.75
C VAL A 89 4.67 -1.70 5.31
N THR A 90 5.53 -2.56 4.76
CA THR A 90 5.74 -3.92 5.27
C THR A 90 6.32 -3.92 6.69
N ASP A 91 7.14 -2.93 7.04
CA ASP A 91 7.59 -2.76 8.43
C ASP A 91 6.44 -2.48 9.39
N GLU A 92 5.40 -1.76 8.93
CA GLU A 92 4.20 -1.54 9.72
C GLU A 92 3.39 -2.84 9.87
N TYR A 93 3.28 -3.65 8.81
CA TYR A 93 2.75 -5.02 8.93
C TYR A 93 3.54 -5.83 9.95
N GLN A 94 4.88 -5.75 9.94
CA GLN A 94 5.73 -6.47 10.88
C GLN A 94 5.47 -6.00 12.31
N ARG A 95 5.39 -4.68 12.53
CA ARG A 95 5.07 -4.10 13.85
C ARG A 95 3.72 -4.62 14.35
N VAL A 96 2.68 -4.53 13.53
CA VAL A 96 1.33 -5.01 13.87
C VAL A 96 1.31 -6.51 14.14
N ALA A 97 1.95 -7.32 13.29
CA ALA A 97 1.97 -8.78 13.42
C ALA A 97 2.74 -9.26 14.67
N ARG A 98 3.82 -8.56 15.05
CA ARG A 98 4.66 -8.93 16.20
C ARG A 98 4.05 -8.59 17.56
N THR A 99 3.17 -7.61 17.59
CA THR A 99 2.67 -7.07 18.87
C THR A 99 1.58 -7.92 19.50
N ALA A 100 1.95 -8.59 20.60
CA ALA A 100 1.07 -8.92 21.72
C ALA A 100 1.20 -7.88 22.87
N ASP A 101 1.91 -6.77 22.62
CA ASP A 101 2.50 -5.86 23.62
C ASP A 101 1.86 -4.46 23.65
N GLY A 102 0.68 -4.29 23.05
CA GLY A 102 -0.24 -3.21 23.40
C GLY A 102 0.17 -1.79 22.97
N LYS A 103 0.98 -1.63 21.92
CA LYS A 103 1.32 -0.30 21.38
C LYS A 103 0.62 0.01 20.04
N ARG A 104 0.24 1.29 19.94
CA ARG A 104 -0.47 2.05 18.89
C ARG A 104 -1.68 1.36 18.24
N HIS A 105 -1.51 0.40 17.34
CA HIS A 105 -2.61 -0.19 16.55
C HIS A 105 -2.89 -1.68 16.85
N SER A 106 -1.95 -2.36 17.51
CA SER A 106 -1.94 -3.81 17.72
C SER A 106 -3.09 -4.40 18.55
N LYS A 107 -3.60 -3.65 19.53
CA LYS A 107 -4.69 -4.08 20.41
C LYS A 107 -6.06 -4.11 19.73
N TYR A 108 -6.15 -3.67 18.47
CA TYR A 108 -7.41 -3.51 17.75
C TYR A 108 -7.64 -4.56 16.65
N PHE A 109 -6.57 -5.19 16.15
CA PHE A 109 -6.65 -6.24 15.14
C PHE A 109 -7.10 -7.57 15.76
N HIS A 110 -8.08 -8.21 15.14
CA HIS A 110 -8.60 -9.49 15.60
C HIS A 110 -7.76 -10.68 15.14
N ASP A 111 -7.16 -10.60 13.95
CA ASP A 111 -6.35 -11.65 13.35
C ASP A 111 -5.02 -11.11 12.79
N PRO A 112 -4.01 -10.88 13.65
CA PRO A 112 -2.68 -10.49 13.19
C PRO A 112 -1.99 -11.57 12.34
N ALA A 113 -2.41 -12.84 12.45
CA ALA A 113 -1.85 -13.93 11.65
C ALA A 113 -2.35 -13.84 10.20
N TRP A 114 -3.60 -13.44 9.99
CA TRP A 114 -4.14 -13.11 8.67
C TRP A 114 -3.39 -11.95 8.01
N LEU A 115 -3.05 -10.89 8.74
CA LEU A 115 -2.24 -9.78 8.19
C LEU A 115 -0.83 -10.23 7.76
N ALA A 116 -0.20 -11.15 8.49
CA ALA A 116 1.08 -11.73 8.09
C ALA A 116 0.96 -12.61 6.82
N GLN A 117 -0.18 -13.29 6.65
CA GLN A 117 -0.50 -14.03 5.42
C GLN A 117 -0.71 -13.07 4.24
N GLU A 118 -1.41 -11.95 4.46
CA GLU A 118 -1.56 -10.89 3.46
C GLU A 118 -0.21 -10.38 2.99
N ASP A 119 0.66 -9.93 3.90
CA ASP A 119 1.98 -9.42 3.54
C ASP A 119 2.79 -10.44 2.74
N ALA A 120 2.87 -11.68 3.22
CA ALA A 120 3.63 -12.73 2.55
C ALA A 120 3.11 -13.00 1.13
N LYS A 121 1.79 -13.02 0.94
CA LYS A 121 1.17 -13.23 -0.37
C LYS A 121 1.36 -12.03 -1.30
N PHE A 122 1.23 -10.82 -0.76
CA PHE A 122 1.39 -9.59 -1.50
C PHE A 122 2.85 -9.42 -1.99
N GLY A 123 3.80 -9.76 -1.12
CA GLY A 123 5.22 -9.78 -1.43
C GLY A 123 5.54 -10.80 -2.52
N GLU A 124 5.02 -12.03 -2.41
CA GLU A 124 5.18 -13.07 -3.45
C GLU A 124 4.73 -12.57 -4.83
N GLN A 125 3.55 -11.95 -4.90
CA GLN A 125 3.03 -11.37 -6.15
C GLN A 125 3.95 -10.30 -6.71
N TYR A 126 4.42 -9.37 -5.87
CA TYR A 126 5.35 -8.32 -6.29
C TYR A 126 6.67 -8.92 -6.82
N PHE A 127 7.24 -9.89 -6.12
CA PHE A 127 8.48 -10.53 -6.55
C PHE A 127 8.31 -11.29 -7.87
N ALA A 128 7.15 -11.91 -8.10
CA ALA A 128 6.85 -12.59 -9.35
C ALA A 128 6.76 -11.60 -10.53
N VAL A 129 6.06 -10.48 -10.39
CA VAL A 129 5.98 -9.49 -11.48
C VAL A 129 7.33 -8.84 -11.77
N ARG A 130 8.17 -8.66 -10.74
CA ARG A 130 9.56 -8.19 -10.89
C ARG A 130 10.41 -9.16 -11.70
N GLU A 131 10.37 -10.44 -11.36
CA GLU A 131 11.11 -11.49 -12.09
C GLU A 131 10.64 -11.60 -13.54
N GLN A 132 9.32 -11.53 -13.76
CA GLN A 132 8.75 -11.54 -15.11
C GLN A 132 9.15 -10.30 -15.92
N TRP A 133 9.28 -9.13 -15.29
CA TRP A 133 9.73 -7.92 -15.99
C TRP A 133 11.22 -7.95 -16.35
N ASP A 134 12.05 -8.45 -15.42
CA ASP A 134 13.50 -8.59 -15.61
C ASP A 134 13.83 -9.64 -16.70
N ASN A 135 12.88 -10.52 -17.05
CA ASN A 135 13.00 -11.48 -18.16
C ASN A 135 12.19 -11.03 -19.40
N PRO A 136 12.82 -10.57 -20.49
CA PRO A 136 12.12 -10.11 -21.71
C PRO A 136 11.11 -11.12 -22.28
N ALA A 137 11.36 -12.43 -22.17
CA ALA A 137 10.45 -13.47 -22.67
C ALA A 137 9.17 -13.61 -21.84
N GLN A 138 9.13 -13.03 -20.64
CA GLN A 138 7.98 -13.13 -19.72
C GLN A 138 7.23 -11.80 -19.54
N ARG A 139 7.70 -10.70 -20.12
CA ARG A 139 7.07 -9.37 -19.97
C ARG A 139 5.60 -9.33 -20.39
N ASN A 140 5.18 -10.20 -21.30
CA ASN A 140 3.76 -10.32 -21.69
C ASN A 140 2.86 -10.90 -20.59
N ARG A 141 3.44 -11.58 -19.59
CA ARG A 141 2.74 -12.12 -18.40
C ARG A 141 2.56 -11.08 -17.30
N VAL A 142 3.32 -9.99 -17.34
CA VAL A 142 3.21 -8.90 -16.36
C VAL A 142 1.87 -8.18 -16.55
N PRO A 143 1.10 -7.94 -15.47
CA PRO A 143 -0.17 -7.23 -15.54
C PRO A 143 -0.03 -5.84 -16.19
N PRO A 144 -1.05 -5.36 -16.94
CA PRO A 144 -0.91 -4.14 -17.72
C PRO A 144 -0.53 -2.90 -16.90
N ALA A 145 -1.05 -2.74 -15.67
CA ALA A 145 -0.68 -1.62 -14.78
C ALA A 145 0.80 -1.64 -14.40
N TRP A 146 1.35 -2.82 -14.08
CA TRP A 146 2.77 -3.01 -13.80
C TRP A 146 3.64 -2.77 -15.04
N ARG A 147 3.20 -3.19 -16.23
CA ARG A 147 3.93 -2.87 -17.47
C ARG A 147 4.03 -1.36 -17.68
N ILE A 148 2.95 -0.61 -17.47
CA ILE A 148 2.97 0.86 -17.58
C ILE A 148 3.99 1.46 -16.60
N ALA A 149 3.98 1.00 -15.34
CA ALA A 149 4.91 1.47 -14.32
C ALA A 149 6.37 1.14 -14.68
N PHE A 150 6.66 -0.11 -15.03
CA PHE A 150 8.02 -0.53 -15.34
C PHE A 150 8.55 0.03 -16.66
N GLU A 151 7.70 0.23 -17.67
CA GLU A 151 8.11 0.93 -18.90
C GLU A 151 8.45 2.40 -18.63
N ALA A 152 7.67 3.08 -17.78
CA ALA A 152 7.97 4.45 -17.37
C ALA A 152 9.31 4.54 -16.62
N ASN A 153 9.57 3.58 -15.73
CA ASN A 153 10.84 3.42 -15.02
C ASN A 153 12.02 3.20 -15.98
N ASP A 154 11.91 2.23 -16.89
CA ASP A 154 12.96 1.86 -17.85
C ASP A 154 13.29 3.03 -18.79
N LYS A 155 12.27 3.77 -19.23
CA LYS A 155 12.42 4.94 -20.12
C LYS A 155 12.75 6.24 -19.37
N ARG A 156 12.67 6.23 -18.03
CA ARG A 156 12.86 7.41 -17.17
C ARG A 156 12.02 8.60 -17.60
N GLU A 157 10.73 8.37 -17.83
CA GLU A 157 9.83 9.40 -18.37
C GLU A 157 9.30 10.36 -17.30
N LEU A 158 9.35 9.95 -16.02
CA LEU A 158 8.63 10.62 -14.93
C LEU A 158 9.56 11.13 -13.83
N ARG A 159 9.03 12.08 -13.05
CA ARG A 159 9.56 12.43 -11.73
C ARG A 159 9.51 11.21 -10.81
N ALA A 160 10.37 11.17 -9.80
CA ALA A 160 10.39 10.09 -8.81
C ALA A 160 9.02 9.84 -8.16
N THR A 161 8.26 10.90 -7.86
CA THR A 161 6.87 10.80 -7.36
C THR A 161 5.94 10.08 -8.34
N GLY A 162 6.10 10.29 -9.66
CA GLY A 162 5.28 9.63 -10.67
C GLY A 162 5.56 8.14 -10.76
N ASP A 163 6.84 7.74 -10.78
CA ASP A 163 7.25 6.34 -10.75
C ASP A 163 6.77 5.63 -9.47
N LEU A 164 6.88 6.30 -8.31
CA LEU A 164 6.35 5.82 -7.03
C LEU A 164 4.84 5.57 -7.11
N LEU A 165 4.07 6.58 -7.55
CA LEU A 165 2.61 6.47 -7.57
C LEU A 165 2.10 5.47 -8.61
N LEU A 166 2.78 5.29 -9.74
CA LEU A 166 2.44 4.22 -10.68
C LEU A 166 2.68 2.84 -10.07
N GLY A 167 3.76 2.67 -9.30
CA GLY A 167 4.03 1.45 -8.53
C GLY A 167 2.95 1.18 -7.47
N ILE A 168 2.56 2.21 -6.70
CA ILE A 168 1.48 2.12 -5.71
C ILE A 168 0.17 1.73 -6.39
N ASN A 169 -0.20 2.40 -7.49
CA ASN A 169 -1.41 2.08 -8.24
C ASN A 169 -1.39 0.63 -8.75
N ALA A 170 -0.29 0.18 -9.33
CA ALA A 170 -0.18 -1.20 -9.79
C ALA A 170 -0.32 -2.17 -8.61
N HIS A 171 0.40 -1.98 -7.52
CA HIS A 171 0.35 -2.91 -6.40
C HIS A 171 -1.01 -2.92 -5.68
N VAL A 172 -1.57 -1.75 -5.36
CA VAL A 172 -2.83 -1.66 -4.61
C VAL A 172 -4.00 -2.04 -5.50
N MET A 173 -4.15 -1.41 -6.67
CA MET A 173 -5.37 -1.56 -7.48
C MET A 173 -5.38 -2.83 -8.33
N ASN A 174 -4.22 -3.39 -8.68
CA ASN A 174 -4.13 -4.65 -9.42
C ASN A 174 -3.96 -5.84 -8.47
N ASP A 175 -2.91 -5.85 -7.64
CA ASP A 175 -2.48 -7.07 -6.95
C ASP A 175 -3.34 -7.36 -5.70
N MET A 176 -3.73 -6.33 -4.93
CA MET A 176 -4.42 -6.51 -3.64
C MET A 176 -5.73 -7.31 -3.74
N PRO A 177 -6.61 -7.10 -4.74
CA PRO A 177 -7.80 -7.95 -4.90
C PRO A 177 -7.47 -9.45 -5.05
N PHE A 178 -6.39 -9.77 -5.76
CA PHE A 178 -5.97 -11.16 -5.96
C PHE A 178 -5.30 -11.75 -4.71
N MET A 179 -4.53 -10.93 -3.98
CA MET A 179 -3.97 -11.30 -2.68
C MET A 179 -5.09 -11.63 -1.70
N LEU A 180 -6.05 -10.71 -1.51
CA LEU A 180 -7.18 -10.86 -0.60
C LEU A 180 -7.98 -12.13 -0.91
N ALA A 181 -8.32 -12.34 -2.19
CA ALA A 181 -9.06 -13.52 -2.63
C ALA A 181 -8.25 -14.83 -2.56
N ALA A 182 -6.93 -14.78 -2.37
CA ALA A 182 -6.09 -15.97 -2.19
C ALA A 182 -5.88 -16.32 -0.71
N VAL A 183 -5.72 -15.31 0.15
CA VAL A 183 -5.59 -15.48 1.60
C VAL A 183 -6.94 -15.85 2.23
N GLY A 184 -8.02 -15.27 1.71
CA GLY A 184 -9.40 -15.51 2.14
C GLY A 184 -9.98 -14.32 2.90
N LEU A 185 -11.26 -14.00 2.64
CA LEU A 185 -11.95 -12.85 3.25
C LEU A 185 -12.61 -13.15 4.62
N HIS A 186 -12.58 -14.41 5.03
CA HIS A 186 -13.21 -14.90 6.26
C HIS A 186 -12.30 -15.88 7.00
N ASP A 187 -12.39 -15.88 8.33
CA ASP A 187 -11.69 -16.82 9.19
C ASP A 187 -12.31 -18.24 9.11
N GLY A 188 -11.67 -19.21 9.78
CA GLY A 188 -12.17 -20.60 9.82
C GLY A 188 -13.53 -20.78 10.51
N LYS A 189 -14.07 -19.74 11.15
CA LYS A 189 -15.39 -19.71 11.79
C LYS A 189 -16.42 -18.93 10.96
N GLY A 190 -16.02 -18.38 9.79
CA GLY A 190 -16.85 -17.59 8.91
C GLY A 190 -16.97 -16.10 9.29
N SER A 191 -16.19 -15.61 10.26
CA SER A 191 -16.13 -14.19 10.58
C SER A 191 -15.30 -13.44 9.56
N SER A 192 -15.76 -12.27 9.11
CA SER A 192 -15.06 -11.53 8.05
C SER A 192 -13.80 -10.80 8.56
N HIS A 193 -12.74 -10.84 7.77
CA HIS A 193 -11.52 -10.04 7.99
C HIS A 193 -11.66 -8.57 7.57
N LYS A 194 -12.83 -8.14 7.08
CA LYS A 194 -13.06 -6.77 6.61
C LYS A 194 -12.71 -5.72 7.68
N ARG A 195 -12.99 -6.03 8.95
CA ARG A 195 -12.66 -5.14 10.06
C ARG A 195 -11.15 -4.91 10.14
N ASP A 196 -10.35 -5.97 10.12
CA ASP A 196 -8.89 -5.87 10.18
C ASP A 196 -8.31 -5.19 8.93
N HIS A 197 -8.86 -5.49 7.74
CA HIS A 197 -8.54 -4.78 6.49
C HIS A 197 -8.73 -3.27 6.61
N ASN A 198 -9.83 -2.84 7.22
CA ASN A 198 -10.16 -1.43 7.40
C ASN A 198 -9.35 -0.77 8.52
N LEU A 199 -9.09 -1.47 9.62
CA LEU A 199 -8.24 -0.96 10.71
C LEU A 199 -6.82 -0.64 10.20
N PHE A 200 -6.32 -1.40 9.22
CA PHE A 200 -5.02 -1.13 8.62
C PHE A 200 -4.96 0.20 7.84
N ASN A 201 -6.09 0.83 7.52
CA ASN A 201 -6.10 2.17 6.90
C ASN A 201 -5.47 3.23 7.81
N GLU A 202 -5.65 3.12 9.12
CA GLU A 202 -5.06 4.05 10.10
C GLU A 202 -3.54 3.91 10.12
N ALA A 203 -3.06 2.65 10.16
CA ALA A 203 -1.63 2.34 10.08
C ALA A 203 -1.02 2.88 8.78
N LEU A 204 -1.70 2.70 7.63
CA LEU A 204 -1.25 3.27 6.35
C LEU A 204 -1.20 4.80 6.36
N SER A 205 -2.21 5.44 6.95
CA SER A 205 -2.27 6.91 7.04
C SER A 205 -1.12 7.47 7.87
N ASP A 206 -0.76 6.79 8.96
CA ASP A 206 0.38 7.18 9.79
C ASP A 206 1.72 7.03 9.06
N THR A 207 1.87 6.02 8.19
CA THR A 207 3.09 5.78 7.40
C THR A 207 3.24 6.69 6.17
N PHE A 208 2.23 7.48 5.84
CA PHE A 208 2.19 8.23 4.58
C PHE A 208 3.35 9.23 4.46
N ASP A 209 3.63 9.98 5.52
CA ASP A 209 4.73 10.94 5.54
C ASP A 209 6.10 10.23 5.44
N ASP A 210 6.28 9.12 6.18
CA ASP A 210 7.50 8.30 6.18
C ASP A 210 7.85 7.75 4.80
N VAL A 211 6.84 7.38 4.01
CA VAL A 211 7.00 6.86 2.64
C VAL A 211 7.68 7.90 1.73
N PHE A 212 7.19 9.14 1.74
CA PHE A 212 7.73 10.19 0.87
C PHE A 212 9.09 10.68 1.36
N GLU A 213 9.28 10.76 2.68
CA GLU A 213 10.58 11.07 3.27
C GLU A 213 11.64 10.05 2.85
N GLU A 214 11.32 8.74 2.92
CA GLU A 214 12.28 7.69 2.60
C GLU A 214 12.68 7.72 1.11
N VAL A 215 11.73 7.94 0.23
CA VAL A 215 11.99 8.11 -1.21
C VAL A 215 12.79 9.38 -1.47
N ALA A 216 12.45 10.49 -0.82
CA ALA A 216 13.15 11.75 -0.98
C ALA A 216 14.61 11.65 -0.51
N ARG A 217 14.82 10.99 0.62
CA ARG A 217 16.14 10.73 1.20
C ARG A 217 16.98 9.88 0.28
N ARG A 218 16.46 8.78 -0.27
CA ARG A 218 17.26 7.83 -1.07
C ARG A 218 17.46 8.28 -2.52
N TYR A 219 16.43 8.84 -3.15
CA TYR A 219 16.40 8.99 -4.61
C TYR A 219 16.30 10.42 -5.12
N ASP A 220 15.40 11.23 -4.59
CA ASP A 220 15.11 12.55 -5.17
C ASP A 220 14.48 13.48 -4.12
N PRO A 221 15.19 14.49 -3.61
CA PRO A 221 14.64 15.41 -2.61
C PRO A 221 13.35 16.10 -3.05
N SER A 222 13.11 16.26 -4.36
CA SER A 222 11.88 16.84 -4.88
C SER A 222 10.68 15.89 -4.85
N ALA A 223 10.92 14.60 -4.54
CA ALA A 223 9.87 13.62 -4.28
C ALA A 223 9.23 13.81 -2.92
N ASN A 224 9.87 14.57 -2.02
CA ASN A 224 9.21 15.02 -0.81
C ASN A 224 8.07 15.94 -1.26
N LEU A 225 6.87 15.39 -1.26
CA LEU A 225 5.68 16.18 -1.23
C LEU A 225 5.66 16.73 0.18
N ASP A 226 6.41 17.80 0.44
CA ASP A 226 6.22 18.59 1.65
C ASP A 226 4.75 19.01 1.57
N VAL A 227 3.89 18.25 2.25
CA VAL A 227 2.47 18.54 2.40
C VAL A 227 2.40 19.23 3.74
N PRO A 228 2.60 20.55 3.82
CA PRO A 228 2.27 21.30 5.03
C PRO A 228 0.74 21.26 5.15
N GLY A 229 0.24 20.18 5.72
CA GLY A 229 -1.16 19.86 5.72
C GLY A 229 -1.78 20.16 7.06
N THR A 230 -2.75 21.06 7.04
CA THR A 230 -3.77 21.11 8.10
C THR A 230 -4.42 19.72 8.26
N GLU A 231 -4.99 19.41 9.42
CA GLU A 231 -5.71 18.13 9.68
C GLU A 231 -6.74 17.78 8.59
N LEU A 232 -7.29 18.79 7.91
CA LEU A 232 -8.21 18.63 6.79
C LEU A 232 -7.58 17.92 5.58
N GLU A 233 -6.31 18.19 5.27
CA GLU A 233 -5.63 17.58 4.12
C GLU A 233 -5.30 16.11 4.36
N LYS A 234 -4.88 15.78 5.59
CA LYS A 234 -4.70 14.38 6.03
C LYS A 234 -6.00 13.59 5.96
N THR A 235 -7.11 14.23 6.33
CA THR A 235 -8.45 13.64 6.23
C THR A 235 -8.83 13.30 4.79
N VAL A 236 -8.55 14.20 3.82
CA VAL A 236 -8.86 13.93 2.40
C VAL A 236 -8.05 12.75 1.87
N ILE A 237 -6.75 12.69 2.18
CA ILE A 237 -5.87 11.58 1.78
C ILE A 237 -6.37 10.26 2.37
N TYR A 238 -6.71 10.27 3.67
CA TYR A 238 -7.30 9.10 4.34
C TYR A 238 -8.57 8.62 3.64
N GLN A 239 -9.50 9.51 3.32
CA GLN A 239 -10.77 9.15 2.69
C GLN A 239 -10.57 8.55 1.29
N LEU A 240 -9.61 9.07 0.53
CA LEU A 240 -9.26 8.51 -0.78
C LEU A 240 -8.64 7.11 -0.65
N LEU A 241 -7.74 6.93 0.32
CA LEU A 241 -7.15 5.63 0.66
C LEU A 241 -8.24 4.62 1.07
N ALA A 242 -9.15 5.01 1.96
CA ALA A 242 -10.24 4.16 2.42
C ALA A 242 -11.17 3.77 1.26
N GLY A 243 -11.49 4.72 0.36
CA GLY A 243 -12.28 4.44 -0.84
C GLY A 243 -11.61 3.44 -1.79
N GLN A 244 -10.30 3.58 -2.01
CA GLN A 244 -9.53 2.60 -2.79
C GLN A 244 -9.51 1.22 -2.10
N ARG A 245 -9.32 1.19 -0.78
CA ARG A 245 -9.31 -0.04 0.01
C ARG A 245 -10.69 -0.74 0.05
N GLU A 246 -11.79 -0.01 -0.06
CA GLU A 246 -13.11 -0.61 -0.29
C GLU A 246 -13.24 -1.21 -1.69
N TYR A 247 -12.80 -0.48 -2.72
CA TYR A 247 -12.88 -0.97 -4.11
C TYR A 247 -12.15 -2.31 -4.29
N VAL A 248 -10.95 -2.43 -3.74
CA VAL A 248 -10.16 -3.66 -3.81
C VAL A 248 -10.78 -4.79 -2.99
N TRP A 249 -11.37 -4.49 -1.83
CA TRP A 249 -12.13 -5.47 -1.03
C TRP A 249 -13.33 -6.03 -1.82
N ARG A 250 -14.14 -5.15 -2.42
CA ARG A 250 -15.27 -5.58 -3.28
C ARG A 250 -14.82 -6.37 -4.50
N SER A 251 -13.66 -6.04 -5.03
CA SER A 251 -13.07 -6.80 -6.14
C SER A 251 -12.66 -8.20 -5.71
N ALA A 252 -12.13 -8.37 -4.50
CA ALA A 252 -11.84 -9.67 -3.92
C ALA A 252 -13.12 -10.48 -3.64
N GLU A 253 -14.18 -9.87 -3.11
CA GLU A 253 -15.49 -10.53 -2.91
C GLU A 253 -16.05 -11.05 -4.24
N ARG A 254 -15.88 -10.29 -5.32
CA ARG A 254 -16.29 -10.73 -6.67
C ARG A 254 -15.43 -11.87 -7.21
N LEU A 255 -14.15 -11.94 -6.84
CA LEU A 255 -13.27 -13.06 -7.19
C LEU A 255 -13.65 -14.33 -6.43
N GLU A 256 -13.95 -14.24 -5.13
CA GLU A 256 -14.43 -15.36 -4.31
C GLU A 256 -15.83 -15.82 -4.72
N GLY A 257 -16.73 -14.88 -5.03
CA GLY A 257 -18.11 -15.16 -5.44
C GLY A 257 -18.27 -15.70 -6.86
N ALA A 258 -17.20 -15.75 -7.66
CA ALA A 258 -17.24 -16.29 -9.01
C ALA A 258 -17.45 -17.81 -8.99
N ARG A 259 -18.49 -18.31 -9.67
CA ARG A 259 -18.89 -19.73 -9.66
C ARG A 259 -18.17 -20.58 -10.70
N THR A 260 -17.60 -19.93 -11.72
CA THR A 260 -16.88 -20.60 -12.81
C THR A 260 -15.53 -19.94 -13.07
N GLN A 261 -14.59 -20.69 -13.64
CA GLN A 261 -13.30 -20.13 -14.07
C GLN A 261 -13.48 -18.97 -15.07
N ALA A 262 -14.49 -19.04 -15.94
CA ALA A 262 -14.78 -17.98 -16.91
C ALA A 262 -15.25 -16.69 -16.22
N GLU A 263 -16.07 -16.79 -15.17
CA GLU A 263 -16.48 -15.64 -14.35
C GLU A 263 -15.29 -15.05 -13.61
N ARG A 264 -14.46 -15.89 -12.97
CA ARG A 264 -13.26 -15.43 -12.25
C ARG A 264 -12.30 -14.70 -13.18
N LEU A 265 -12.06 -15.22 -14.38
CA LEU A 265 -11.24 -14.57 -15.40
C LEU A 265 -11.85 -13.24 -15.90
N ARG A 266 -13.18 -13.13 -15.96
CA ARG A 266 -13.83 -11.86 -16.32
C ARG A 266 -13.61 -10.81 -15.23
N VAL A 267 -13.75 -11.18 -13.97
CA VAL A 267 -13.48 -10.28 -12.83
C VAL A 267 -12.01 -9.87 -12.82
N ALA A 268 -11.09 -10.83 -12.99
CA ALA A 268 -9.65 -10.56 -13.07
C ALA A 268 -9.30 -9.54 -14.16
N LYS A 269 -9.82 -9.72 -15.38
CA LYS A 269 -9.62 -8.77 -16.49
C LYS A 269 -10.15 -7.37 -16.20
N GLN A 270 -11.24 -7.26 -15.46
CA GLN A 270 -11.81 -5.96 -15.08
C GLN A 270 -10.94 -5.23 -14.05
N ILE A 271 -10.38 -5.97 -13.08
CA ILE A 271 -9.41 -5.44 -12.11
C ILE A 271 -8.17 -4.91 -12.84
N GLU A 272 -7.57 -5.76 -13.69
CA GLU A 272 -6.38 -5.39 -14.46
C GLU A 272 -6.63 -4.19 -15.38
N ALA A 273 -7.77 -4.17 -16.08
CA ALA A 273 -8.13 -3.07 -16.96
C ALA A 273 -8.36 -1.75 -16.20
N PHE A 274 -8.99 -1.80 -15.04
CA PHE A 274 -9.24 -0.63 -14.21
C PHE A 274 -7.92 -0.06 -13.63
N ALA A 275 -7.05 -0.90 -13.10
CA ALA A 275 -5.73 -0.49 -12.61
C ALA A 275 -4.86 0.10 -13.73
N ALA A 276 -4.94 -0.46 -14.94
CA ALA A 276 -4.22 0.06 -16.10
C ALA A 276 -4.77 1.39 -16.63
N ALA A 277 -6.09 1.57 -16.58
CA ALA A 277 -6.73 2.83 -16.94
C ALA A 277 -6.30 3.96 -15.98
N GLN A 278 -6.29 3.69 -14.67
CA GLN A 278 -5.77 4.62 -13.67
C GLN A 278 -4.29 4.94 -13.90
N ALA A 279 -3.45 3.94 -14.13
CA ALA A 279 -2.02 4.16 -14.44
C ALA A 279 -1.84 5.06 -15.67
N SER A 280 -2.63 4.82 -16.72
CA SER A 280 -2.58 5.60 -17.96
C SER A 280 -3.03 7.05 -17.77
N ALA A 281 -4.02 7.30 -16.91
CA ALA A 281 -4.48 8.64 -16.55
C ALA A 281 -3.49 9.38 -15.64
N LEU A 282 -2.83 8.65 -14.74
CA LEU A 282 -1.87 9.18 -13.78
C LEU A 282 -0.56 9.61 -14.45
N LYS A 283 -0.04 8.76 -15.35
CA LYS A 283 1.27 8.94 -15.99
C LYS A 283 1.54 10.36 -16.55
N PRO A 284 0.68 10.96 -17.39
CA PRO A 284 0.97 12.27 -17.98
C PRO A 284 1.08 13.41 -16.96
N LEU A 285 0.50 13.27 -15.76
CA LEU A 285 0.55 14.30 -14.71
C LEU A 285 1.96 14.47 -14.12
N PHE A 286 2.84 13.49 -14.31
CA PHE A 286 4.19 13.46 -13.74
C PHE A 286 5.31 13.39 -14.78
N MET A 287 4.97 13.50 -16.07
CA MET A 287 5.94 13.59 -17.15
C MET A 287 6.75 14.88 -17.02
N THR A 288 8.06 14.78 -17.25
CA THR A 288 8.97 15.93 -17.24
C THR A 288 9.92 15.88 -18.42
N TYR A 289 10.37 17.05 -18.87
CA TYR A 289 11.31 17.14 -19.99
C TYR A 289 12.67 16.48 -19.67
N ASP A 290 13.10 16.50 -18.41
CA ASP A 290 14.38 15.94 -17.98
C ASP A 290 14.28 14.49 -17.45
N GLY A 291 13.08 13.90 -17.41
CA GLY A 291 12.88 12.54 -16.91
C GLY A 291 13.34 12.32 -15.46
N GLY A 292 13.37 13.39 -14.65
CA GLY A 292 13.91 13.37 -13.30
C GLY A 292 15.43 13.11 -13.24
N ALA A 293 16.20 13.57 -14.23
CA ALA A 293 17.66 13.44 -14.27
C ALA A 293 18.35 13.99 -13.01
N ALA A 294 17.81 15.07 -12.42
CA ALA A 294 18.30 15.65 -11.18
C ALA A 294 18.26 14.64 -10.00
N GLY A 295 17.13 13.97 -9.79
CA GLY A 295 17.01 12.91 -8.78
C GLY A 295 17.98 11.76 -9.04
N ALA A 296 18.08 11.30 -10.28
CA ALA A 296 19.04 10.25 -10.63
C ALA A 296 20.50 10.65 -10.33
N ALA A 297 20.87 11.91 -10.55
CA ALA A 297 22.19 12.44 -10.20
C ALA A 297 22.39 12.53 -8.68
N TYR A 298 21.37 12.97 -7.95
CA TYR A 298 21.36 12.99 -6.48
C TYR A 298 21.62 11.60 -5.90
N CYS A 299 20.85 10.59 -6.32
CA CYS A 299 21.02 9.21 -5.85
C CYS A 299 22.43 8.69 -6.10
N ARG A 300 22.98 8.89 -7.31
CA ARG A 300 24.35 8.46 -7.64
C ARG A 300 25.40 9.16 -6.78
N LYS A 301 25.24 10.46 -6.52
CA LYS A 301 26.16 11.22 -5.65
C LYS A 301 26.11 10.69 -4.22
N ARG A 302 24.90 10.38 -3.70
CA ARG A 302 24.71 9.79 -2.38
C ARG A 302 25.36 8.41 -2.29
N MET A 303 25.13 7.56 -3.29
CA MET A 303 25.77 6.24 -3.38
C MET A 303 27.29 6.31 -3.43
N ALA A 304 27.86 7.27 -4.16
CA ALA A 304 29.29 7.48 -4.18
C ALA A 304 29.87 7.93 -2.82
N ALA A 305 29.06 8.63 -2.01
CA ALA A 305 29.48 9.14 -0.71
C ALA A 305 29.34 8.10 0.43
N MET A 306 28.28 7.30 0.43
CA MET A 306 27.93 6.38 1.52
C MET A 306 28.13 4.90 1.18
N GLY A 307 28.41 4.56 -0.08
CA GLY A 307 28.48 3.17 -0.52
C GLY A 307 27.17 2.40 -0.29
N PRO A 308 27.23 1.09 0.02
CA PRO A 308 26.04 0.27 0.30
C PRO A 308 25.15 0.81 1.42
N GLU A 309 25.70 1.57 2.38
CA GLU A 309 24.94 2.13 3.51
C GLU A 309 23.86 3.13 3.08
N ALA A 310 23.95 3.73 1.89
CA ALA A 310 22.88 4.56 1.35
C ALA A 310 21.57 3.77 1.16
N PHE A 311 21.65 2.45 1.00
CA PHE A 311 20.49 1.57 0.88
C PHE A 311 20.27 0.62 2.06
N ALA A 312 21.14 0.64 3.08
CA ALA A 312 20.96 -0.17 4.26
C ALA A 312 19.62 0.16 4.96
N HIS A 313 19.06 -0.85 5.62
CA HIS A 313 17.97 -0.64 6.57
C HIS A 313 18.56 0.19 7.73
N PRO A 314 18.05 1.40 8.03
CA PRO A 314 18.52 2.13 9.20
C PRO A 314 18.35 1.23 10.42
N GLU A 315 19.35 1.09 11.28
CA GLU A 315 19.14 0.48 12.59
C GLU A 315 18.04 1.29 13.28
N ARG A 316 16.79 0.81 13.21
CA ARG A 316 15.70 1.41 13.95
C ARG A 316 15.95 1.00 15.39
N ASP A 317 16.48 1.96 16.11
CA ASP A 317 16.53 2.00 17.55
C ASP A 317 15.23 1.38 18.07
N THR A 318 15.34 0.25 18.79
CA THR A 318 14.22 -0.32 19.56
C THR A 318 13.95 0.52 20.82
N GLY A 319 14.41 1.77 20.81
CA GLY A 319 14.29 2.73 21.88
C GLY A 319 12.84 2.92 22.33
N PRO A 320 12.64 3.32 23.60
CA PRO A 320 11.33 3.51 24.15
C PRO A 320 10.56 4.54 23.32
N ALA A 321 9.28 4.25 23.06
CA ALA A 321 8.36 5.08 22.31
C ALA A 321 8.47 6.56 22.72
N PRO A 322 8.33 7.52 21.78
CA PRO A 322 8.25 8.92 22.14
C PRO A 322 7.17 9.12 23.19
N ALA A 323 7.52 9.83 24.27
CA ALA A 323 6.60 10.11 25.36
C ALA A 323 5.29 10.68 24.80
N THR A 324 4.17 10.15 25.29
CA THR A 324 2.83 10.64 24.96
C THR A 324 2.82 12.16 25.13
N PRO A 325 2.42 12.95 24.11
CA PRO A 325 2.26 14.38 24.30
C PRO A 325 1.29 14.61 25.47
N PRO A 326 1.54 15.61 26.32
CA PRO A 326 0.69 15.89 27.47
C PRO A 326 -0.74 16.08 27.00
N ALA A 327 -1.68 15.40 27.65
CA ALA A 327 -3.10 15.54 27.38
C ALA A 327 -3.47 17.03 27.43
N LEU A 328 -4.04 17.53 26.33
CA LEU A 328 -4.63 18.87 26.33
C LEU A 328 -5.72 18.91 27.41
N PRO A 329 -5.73 19.93 28.29
CA PRO A 329 -6.74 20.04 29.32
C PRO A 329 -8.12 20.17 28.68
N LEU A 330 -9.04 19.27 29.08
CA LEU A 330 -10.44 19.33 28.69
C LEU A 330 -11.01 20.72 29.03
N PRO A 331 -11.76 21.36 28.11
CA PRO A 331 -12.41 22.63 28.41
C PRO A 331 -13.39 22.41 29.58
N ARG A 332 -13.19 23.17 30.66
CA ARG A 332 -14.16 23.25 31.75
C ARG A 332 -15.46 23.79 31.17
N LEU A 333 -16.49 22.93 31.11
CA LEU A 333 -17.86 23.41 30.98
C LEU A 333 -18.13 24.34 32.16
N LEU A 334 -18.37 25.61 31.86
CA LEU A 334 -18.83 26.59 32.83
C LEU A 334 -20.22 26.17 33.36
N PRO A 335 -20.52 26.48 34.63
CA PRO A 335 -21.68 25.95 35.37
C PRO A 335 -23.04 26.35 34.80
#